data_AF-A0A1G9S8Q5-F1
#
_entry.id   AF-A0A1G9S8Q5-F1
#
_cell.length_a   1.000
_cell.length_b   1.000
_cell.length_c   1.000
_cell.angle_alpha   90.00
_cell.angle_beta   90.00
_cell.angle_gamma   90.00
#
_symmetry.space_group_name_H-M   'P 1'
#
loop_
_entity.id
_entity.type
_entity.pdbx_description
1 polymer ?
#
loop_
_entity_poly.entity_id
_entity_poly.type
_entity_poly.pdbx_seq_one_letter_code
_entity_poly.pdbx_strand_id
1 'polypeptide(L)' 'MGSVGVVILFIGYSSYILGFLFVFFSLITLVMGFFAANANPAISLFALLQGFMAMGNGKIVITTAQKNK' A
#
# COMPACT_ATOMS: atom_id res chain seq x y z
N MET A 1 -27.08 -1.21 -11.98
CA MET A 1 -26.07 -0.56 -11.12
C MET A 1 -25.29 -1.52 -10.18
N GLY A 2 -25.46 -2.85 -10.24
CA GLY A 2 -24.94 -3.77 -9.21
C GLY A 2 -23.52 -4.36 -9.41
N SER A 3 -22.94 -4.34 -10.62
CA SER A 3 -21.65 -5.00 -10.88
C SER A 3 -20.43 -4.07 -10.68
N VAL A 4 -20.53 -2.82 -11.14
CA VAL A 4 -19.40 -1.87 -11.14
C VAL A 4 -18.95 -1.48 -9.73
N GLY A 5 -19.88 -1.29 -8.79
CA GLY A 5 -19.56 -0.96 -7.40
C GLY A 5 -18.79 -2.06 -6.65
N VAL A 6 -19.02 -3.33 -7.00
CA VAL A 6 -18.31 -4.48 -6.42
C VAL A 6 -16.86 -4.53 -6.91
N VAL A 7 -16.64 -4.27 -8.20
CA VAL A 7 -15.30 -4.24 -8.81
C VAL A 7 -14.45 -3.12 -8.20
N ILE A 8 -15.01 -1.92 -8.02
CA ILE A 8 -14.27 -0.79 -7.42
C ILE A 8 -13.91 -1.09 -5.96
N LEU A 9 -14.80 -1.74 -5.20
CA LEU A 9 -14.47 -2.20 -3.85
C LEU A 9 -13.32 -3.22 -3.85
N PHE A 10 -13.33 -4.17 -4.78
CA PHE A 10 -12.31 -5.20 -4.90
C PHE A 10 -10.93 -4.64 -5.25
N ILE A 11 -10.89 -3.65 -6.16
CA ILE A 11 -9.66 -2.92 -6.54
C ILE A 11 -9.14 -2.11 -5.34
N GLY A 12 -10.04 -1.45 -4.60
CA GLY A 12 -9.69 -0.69 -3.41
C GLY A 12 -9.09 -1.56 -2.31
N TYR A 13 -9.71 -2.71 -2.00
CA TYR A 13 -9.19 -3.67 -1.03
C TYR A 13 -7.88 -4.33 -1.50
N SER A 14 -7.78 -4.70 -2.77
CA SER A 14 -6.54 -5.26 -3.33
C SER A 14 -5.38 -4.26 -3.24
N SER A 15 -5.60 -2.99 -3.60
CA SER A 15 -4.57 -1.94 -3.45
C SER A 15 -4.21 -1.69 -1.99
N TYR A 16 -5.18 -1.74 -1.09
CA TYR A 16 -4.91 -1.58 0.34
C TYR A 16 -4.05 -2.73 0.90
N ILE A 17 -4.38 -3.97 0.55
CA ILE A 17 -3.58 -5.16 0.94
C ILE A 17 -2.17 -5.10 0.33
N LEU A 18 -2.05 -4.72 -0.94
CA LEU A 18 -0.74 -4.58 -1.61
C LEU A 18 0.10 -3.51 -0.92
N GLY A 19 -0.49 -2.35 -0.63
CA GLY A 19 0.19 -1.27 0.09
C GLY A 19 0.65 -1.71 1.47
N PHE A 20 -0.19 -2.44 2.22
CA PHE A 20 0.17 -2.98 3.53
C PHE A 20 1.35 -3.97 3.46
N LEU A 21 1.32 -4.91 2.51
CA LEU A 21 2.43 -5.85 2.28
C LEU A 21 3.72 -5.10 1.95
N PHE A 22 3.64 -4.06 1.12
CA PHE A 22 4.80 -3.26 0.73
C PHE A 22 5.39 -2.47 1.90
N VAL A 23 4.55 -1.86 2.75
CA VAL A 23 4.99 -1.21 3.99
C VAL A 23 5.66 -2.22 4.92
N PHE A 24 5.08 -3.42 5.07
CA PHE A 24 5.60 -4.46 5.96
C PHE A 24 6.98 -4.96 5.51
N PHE A 25 7.14 -5.30 4.23
CA PHE A 25 8.42 -5.70 3.67
C PHE A 25 9.46 -4.58 3.77
N SER A 26 9.05 -3.33 3.48
CA SER A 26 9.93 -2.17 3.56
C SER A 26 10.43 -1.91 4.99
N LEU A 27 9.56 -2.08 6.00
CA LEU A 27 9.95 -2.00 7.41
C LEU A 27 11.00 -3.07 7.77
N ILE A 28 10.79 -4.31 7.31
CA ILE A 28 11.74 -5.40 7.55
C ILE A 28 13.08 -5.10 6.89
N THR A 29 13.08 -4.66 5.62
CA THR A 29 14.32 -4.33 4.91
C THR A 29 15.01 -3.10 5.48
N LEU A 30 14.26 -2.13 6.02
CA LEU A 30 14.82 -0.99 6.75
C LEU A 30 15.56 -1.47 8.00
N VAL A 31 14.91 -2.33 8.81
CA VAL A 31 15.51 -2.89 10.02
C VAL A 31 16.75 -3.73 9.68
N MET A 32 16.66 -4.66 8.71
CA MET A 32 17.80 -5.44 8.25
C MET A 32 18.93 -4.56 7.70
N GLY A 33 18.57 -3.46 7.02
CA GLY A 33 19.53 -2.51 6.49
C GLY A 33 20.33 -1.78 7.55
N PHE A 34 19.73 -1.48 8.71
CA PHE A 34 20.45 -0.89 9.84
C PHE A 34 21.56 -1.79 10.41
N PHE A 35 21.45 -3.11 10.24
CA PHE A 35 22.46 -4.08 10.70
C PHE A 35 23.41 -4.53 9.58
N ALA A 36 23.20 -4.10 8.33
CA ALA A 36 24.00 -4.51 7.19
C ALA A 36 24.96 -3.39 6.75
N ALA A 37 26.26 -3.71 6.68
CA ALA A 37 27.34 -2.74 6.41
C ALA A 37 27.28 -2.03 5.03
N ASN A 38 26.46 -2.51 4.09
CA ASN A 38 26.32 -1.97 2.73
C ASN A 38 24.86 -1.68 2.32
N ALA A 39 23.93 -1.63 3.27
CA ALA A 39 22.54 -1.34 2.91
C ALA A 39 22.32 0.16 2.68
N ASN A 40 21.62 0.50 1.59
CA ASN A 40 21.19 1.87 1.33
C ASN A 40 19.79 2.09 1.92
N PRO A 41 19.66 2.82 3.06
CA PRO A 41 18.37 3.03 3.72
C PRO A 41 17.40 3.85 2.86
N ALA A 42 17.88 4.59 1.85
CA ALA A 42 17.03 5.32 0.92
C ALA A 42 16.06 4.38 0.19
N ILE A 43 16.48 3.17 -0.19
CA ILE A 43 15.65 2.22 -0.94
C ILE A 43 14.45 1.78 -0.09
N SER A 44 14.69 1.43 1.18
CA SER A 44 13.62 1.09 2.11
C SER A 44 12.71 2.29 2.38
N LEU A 45 13.25 3.50 2.57
CA LEU A 45 12.42 4.71 2.74
C LEU A 45 11.51 4.98 1.52
N PHE A 46 12.02 4.84 0.31
CA PHE A 46 11.22 4.96 -0.91
C PHE A 46 10.16 3.87 -1.03
N ALA A 47 10.50 2.62 -0.70
CA ALA A 47 9.54 1.52 -0.67
C ALA A 47 8.44 1.76 0.40
N LEU A 48 8.81 2.33 1.55
CA LEU A 48 7.86 2.66 2.62
C LEU A 48 6.87 3.72 2.13
N LEU A 49 7.37 4.78 1.49
CA LEU A 49 6.56 5.84 0.92
C LEU A 49 5.59 5.30 -0.15
N GLN A 50 6.08 4.42 -1.04
CA GLN A 50 5.25 3.76 -2.05
C GLN A 50 4.15 2.91 -1.42
N GLY A 51 4.46 2.16 -0.36
CA GLY A 51 3.47 1.39 0.40
C GLY A 51 2.39 2.26 1.04
N PHE A 52 2.77 3.39 1.65
CA PHE A 52 1.82 4.35 2.20
C PHE A 52 0.94 4.99 1.13
N MET A 53 1.49 5.34 -0.03
CA MET A 53 0.69 5.86 -1.16
C MET A 53 -0.31 4.82 -1.67
N ALA A 54 0.12 3.55 -1.84
CA ALA A 54 -0.77 2.47 -2.29
C ALA A 54 -1.90 2.20 -1.28
N MET A 55 -1.58 2.21 0.02
CA MET A 55 -2.55 2.03 1.10
C MET A 55 -3.53 3.22 1.17
N GLY A 56 -3.04 4.45 1.01
CA GLY A 56 -3.85 5.67 0.94
C GLY A 56 -4.79 5.69 -0.27
N ASN A 57 -4.28 5.37 -1.45
CA ASN A 57 -5.05 5.26 -2.69
C ASN A 57 -6.14 4.19 -2.59
N GLY A 58 -5.82 3.02 -2.03
CA GLY A 58 -6.80 1.96 -1.77
C GLY A 58 -7.96 2.46 -0.90
N LYS A 59 -7.67 3.20 0.18
CA LYS A 59 -8.69 3.77 1.07
C LYS A 59 -9.57 4.82 0.40
N ILE A 60 -8.98 5.66 -0.48
CA ILE A 60 -9.70 6.67 -1.26
C ILE A 60 -10.68 6.00 -2.23
N VAL A 61 -10.24 4.94 -2.92
CA VAL A 61 -11.08 4.18 -3.86
C VAL A 61 -12.24 3.51 -3.12
N ILE A 62 -12.00 2.89 -1.97
CA ILE A 62 -13.05 2.30 -1.12
C ILE A 62 -14.06 3.36 -0.67
N THR A 63 -13.57 4.50 -0.17
CA THR A 63 -14.43 5.60 0.30
C THR A 63 -15.28 6.18 -0.82
N THR A 64 -14.69 6.34 -2.01
CA THR A 64 -15.40 6.86 -3.19
C THR A 64 -16.46 5.86 -3.67
N ALA A 65 -16.16 4.57 -3.68
CA ALA A 65 -17.13 3.53 -4.02
C ALA A 65 -18.30 3.45 -3.03
N GLN A 66 -18.06 3.69 -1.74
CA GLN A 66 -19.09 3.71 -0.70
C GLN A 66 -19.93 4.99 -0.73
N LYS A 67 -19.34 6.14 -1.11
CA LYS A 67 -20.04 7.43 -1.19
C LYS A 67 -20.93 7.56 -2.44
N ASN A 68 -20.64 6.78 -3.48
CA ASN A 68 -21.37 6.78 -4.77
C ASN A 68 -22.42 5.66 -4.86
N LYS A 69 -22.75 5.04 -3.72
CA LYS A 69 -23.85 4.10 -3.52
C LYS A 69 -25.08 4.85 -3.02
#